data_AF-A0ABD3UDI9-F1
#
_entry.id   AF-A0ABD3UDI9-F1
#
_cell.length_a   1.000
_cell.length_b   1.000
_cell.length_c   1.000
_cell.angle_alpha   90.00
_cell.angle_beta   90.00
_cell.angle_gamma   90.00
#
_symmetry.space_group_name_H-M   'P 1'
#
loop_
_entity.id
_entity.type
_entity.pdbx_description
1 polymer ?
#
loop_
_entity_poly.entity_id
_entity_poly.type
_entity_poly.pdbx_seq_one_letter_code
_entity_poly.pdbx_strand_id
1 'polypeptide(L)'
;NSFTSWRLLLFIQFWIALMTRMAEATEGQLVLVTGASGYIANHIIKQLQEEGYRVRGTLRSLQDEDKVKRLNELCPDAAHKLELIEADLTKPDSWEPAVKDVDYVIHVASPFPHQQPKDENEPIKTAVDGTQAILKACMAAKSIKRVVMTSSSVAVGYGAGHDPNKVFNEEDWTDPEKLDAYGKSKTMAEKAAWDYVKELPDEDKIELAVINPGYVMGPAVNGTQCSSMEVIKRLMERSMPFVPKLNFAIVDVRDVATAHIKAMTLPEASGKRHLLVNTNMWMRDIAQTLAKVFKQQGYNVPTTNCPNPMLYIAGLFDKGVKMIIPQCGKIHKFDNSRMKNVLGIEPRDAKDTLIDMAYSLIEAGYIKKSKKYKGPHAAAEEAQEEKKEAGKKEGEESEEKAKENGDVKEEEEDDLKKEKDGETDDKAEIKKEEEEKKSEEKNEEKSDDKSEDKNDEKTEETPAEK
;
A
#
# COMPACT_ATOMS: atom_id res chain seq x y z
N ASN A 1 -32.12 27.70 3.36
CA ASN A 1 -31.12 27.43 4.42
C ASN A 1 -31.54 26.41 5.49
N SER A 2 -32.81 26.30 5.92
CA SER A 2 -33.20 25.28 6.91
C SER A 2 -33.07 23.83 6.41
N PHE A 3 -33.47 23.57 5.16
CA PHE A 3 -33.54 22.22 4.59
C PHE A 3 -32.17 21.51 4.44
N THR A 4 -31.11 22.28 4.15
CA THR A 4 -29.73 21.78 4.10
C THR A 4 -29.18 21.48 5.50
N SER A 5 -29.49 22.32 6.49
CA SER A 5 -29.08 22.10 7.89
C SER A 5 -29.70 20.82 8.48
N TRP A 6 -30.96 20.53 8.16
CA TRP A 6 -31.64 19.32 8.66
C TRP A 6 -31.08 18.03 8.03
N ARG A 7 -30.73 18.05 6.74
CA ARG A 7 -30.02 16.95 6.08
C ARG A 7 -28.63 16.71 6.67
N LEU A 8 -27.87 17.77 6.97
CA LEU A 8 -26.57 17.65 7.64
C LEU A 8 -26.71 17.08 9.06
N LEU A 9 -27.73 17.50 9.82
CA LEU A 9 -28.00 16.95 11.15
C LEU A 9 -28.36 15.46 11.09
N LEU A 10 -29.24 15.06 10.17
CA LEU A 10 -29.62 13.66 9.96
C LEU A 10 -28.43 12.81 9.50
N PHE A 11 -27.54 13.35 8.66
CA PHE A 11 -26.31 12.67 8.26
C PHE A 11 -25.37 12.47 9.45
N ILE A 12 -25.14 13.51 10.26
CA ILE A 12 -24.33 13.42 11.48
C ILE A 12 -24.94 12.42 12.48
N GLN A 13 -26.26 12.46 12.71
CA GLN A 13 -26.95 11.53 13.60
C GLN A 13 -26.91 10.08 13.08
N PHE A 14 -27.02 9.87 11.76
CA PHE A 14 -26.83 8.56 11.14
C PHE A 14 -25.41 8.04 11.34
N TRP A 15 -24.38 8.88 11.12
CA TRP A 15 -22.99 8.50 11.35
C TRP A 15 -22.67 8.25 12.83
N ILE A 16 -23.22 9.04 13.76
CA ILE A 16 -23.10 8.78 15.21
C ILE A 16 -23.76 7.44 15.54
N ALA A 17 -25.01 7.20 15.13
CA ALA A 17 -25.70 5.94 15.40
C ALA A 17 -25.01 4.73 14.75
N LEU A 18 -24.39 4.90 13.58
CA LEU A 18 -23.58 3.88 12.92
C LEU A 18 -22.29 3.61 13.68
N MET A 19 -21.55 4.65 14.07
CA MET A 19 -20.34 4.54 14.90
C MET A 19 -20.64 3.86 16.24
N THR A 20 -21.72 4.26 16.93
CA THR A 20 -22.17 3.64 18.18
C THR A 20 -22.54 2.17 17.97
N ARG A 21 -23.30 1.83 16.93
CA ARG A 21 -23.61 0.41 16.62
C ARG A 21 -22.39 -0.42 16.24
N MET A 22 -21.39 0.17 15.58
CA MET A 22 -20.15 -0.54 15.29
C MET A 22 -19.34 -0.77 16.56
N ALA A 23 -19.26 0.21 17.46
CA ALA A 23 -18.65 0.04 18.78
C ALA A 23 -19.38 -1.01 19.64
N GLU A 24 -20.72 -0.97 19.69
CA GLU A 24 -21.54 -1.99 20.37
C GLU A 24 -21.40 -3.39 19.74
N ALA A 25 -21.06 -3.49 18.45
CA ALA A 25 -20.86 -4.75 17.75
C ALA A 25 -19.43 -5.32 17.93
N THR A 26 -18.43 -4.50 18.24
CA THR A 26 -17.08 -4.95 18.61
C THR A 26 -16.96 -5.22 20.11
N GLU A 27 -17.76 -4.57 20.95
CA GLU A 27 -17.76 -4.73 22.41
C GLU A 27 -18.03 -6.20 22.81
N GLY A 28 -16.99 -6.88 23.30
CA GLY A 28 -17.09 -8.22 23.87
C GLY A 28 -16.75 -9.39 22.94
N GLN A 29 -16.60 -9.19 21.62
CA GLN A 29 -16.17 -10.26 20.70
C GLN A 29 -14.71 -10.65 20.98
N LEU A 30 -14.42 -11.95 21.08
CA LEU A 30 -13.09 -12.47 21.38
C LEU A 30 -12.37 -12.95 20.11
N VAL A 31 -11.22 -12.35 19.81
CA VAL A 31 -10.36 -12.70 18.67
C VAL A 31 -9.09 -13.39 19.15
N LEU A 32 -8.83 -14.59 18.65
CA LEU A 32 -7.58 -15.33 18.88
C LEU A 32 -6.54 -14.96 17.82
N VAL A 33 -5.41 -14.40 18.21
CA VAL A 33 -4.26 -14.12 17.32
C VAL A 33 -3.12 -15.09 17.63
N THR A 34 -2.84 -16.03 16.72
CA THR A 34 -1.83 -17.06 17.00
C THR A 34 -0.42 -16.53 16.77
N GLY A 35 0.50 -16.75 17.72
CA GLY A 35 1.89 -16.29 17.63
C GLY A 35 2.04 -14.79 17.89
N ALA A 36 1.45 -14.33 19.01
CA ALA A 36 1.31 -12.92 19.39
C ALA A 36 2.63 -12.12 19.37
N SER A 37 3.76 -12.73 19.69
CA SER A 37 5.09 -12.09 19.65
C SER A 37 5.65 -11.84 18.23
N GLY A 38 4.93 -12.24 17.17
CA GLY A 38 5.31 -11.99 15.79
C GLY A 38 5.13 -10.53 15.35
N TYR A 39 5.92 -10.10 14.37
CA TYR A 39 5.88 -8.74 13.81
C TYR A 39 4.50 -8.33 13.31
N ILE A 40 3.89 -9.13 12.42
CA ILE A 40 2.54 -8.87 11.88
C ILE A 40 1.50 -8.99 12.99
N ALA A 41 1.65 -9.98 13.89
CA ALA A 41 0.73 -10.22 14.99
C ALA A 41 0.64 -9.04 15.97
N ASN A 42 1.76 -8.36 16.28
CA ASN A 42 1.72 -7.16 17.15
C ASN A 42 0.89 -6.02 16.52
N HIS A 43 0.95 -5.82 15.19
CA HIS A 43 0.12 -4.81 14.53
C HIS A 43 -1.36 -5.21 14.49
N ILE A 44 -1.67 -6.49 14.30
CA ILE A 44 -3.05 -7.02 14.37
C ILE A 44 -3.62 -6.85 15.77
N ILE A 45 -2.90 -7.29 16.81
CA ILE A 45 -3.35 -7.18 18.21
C ILE A 45 -3.56 -5.71 18.58
N LYS A 46 -2.62 -4.83 18.22
CA LYS A 46 -2.74 -3.39 18.49
C LYS A 46 -3.99 -2.79 17.84
N GLN A 47 -4.21 -3.02 16.54
CA GLN A 47 -5.40 -2.49 15.85
C GLN A 47 -6.70 -3.07 16.42
N LEU A 48 -6.74 -4.37 16.73
CA LEU A 48 -7.92 -4.99 17.38
C LEU A 48 -8.23 -4.37 18.76
N GLN A 49 -7.21 -4.13 19.59
CA GLN A 49 -7.41 -3.48 20.90
C GLN A 49 -7.82 -2.00 20.75
N GLU A 50 -7.33 -1.30 19.74
CA GLU A 50 -7.75 0.08 19.40
C GLU A 50 -9.20 0.13 18.86
N GLU A 51 -9.69 -0.93 18.21
CA GLU A 51 -11.09 -1.11 17.78
C GLU A 51 -12.01 -1.68 18.87
N GLY A 52 -11.49 -1.90 20.09
CA GLY A 52 -12.28 -2.34 21.26
C GLY A 52 -12.50 -3.86 21.38
N TYR A 53 -11.92 -4.68 20.52
CA TYR A 53 -12.05 -6.15 20.61
C TYR A 53 -11.38 -6.71 21.86
N ARG A 54 -11.93 -7.82 22.39
CA ARG A 54 -11.20 -8.68 23.32
C ARG A 54 -10.20 -9.51 22.50
N VAL A 55 -8.95 -9.55 22.92
CA VAL A 55 -7.90 -10.26 22.18
C VAL A 55 -7.25 -11.32 23.07
N ARG A 56 -7.13 -12.54 22.54
CA ARG A 56 -6.30 -13.62 23.09
C ARG A 56 -5.10 -13.85 22.17
N GLY A 57 -3.89 -13.66 22.68
CA GLY A 57 -2.64 -13.91 21.96
C GLY A 57 -2.00 -15.24 22.37
N THR A 58 -1.57 -16.07 21.42
CA THR A 58 -0.82 -17.29 21.77
C THR A 58 0.70 -17.09 21.77
N LEU A 59 1.37 -17.70 22.74
CA LEU A 59 2.83 -17.78 22.86
C LEU A 59 3.28 -19.23 23.01
N ARG A 60 4.50 -19.57 22.59
CA ARG A 60 5.07 -20.91 22.83
C ARG A 60 5.36 -21.17 24.30
N SER A 61 5.70 -20.12 25.04
CA SER A 61 5.79 -20.13 26.48
C SER A 61 5.55 -18.75 27.07
N LEU A 62 4.89 -18.72 28.24
CA LEU A 62 4.68 -17.53 29.08
C LEU A 62 5.85 -17.28 30.05
N GLN A 63 6.86 -18.16 30.09
CA GLN A 63 8.07 -17.99 30.91
C GLN A 63 9.05 -16.94 30.32
N ASP A 64 8.77 -16.43 29.12
CA ASP A 64 9.51 -15.33 28.50
C ASP A 64 8.94 -13.98 29.01
N GLU A 65 9.35 -13.60 30.22
CA GLU A 65 8.85 -12.41 30.92
C GLU A 65 8.99 -11.13 30.08
N ASP A 66 10.09 -10.99 29.33
CA ASP A 66 10.33 -9.86 28.43
C ASP A 66 9.29 -9.78 27.31
N LYS A 67 8.95 -10.91 26.65
CA LYS A 67 7.89 -10.94 25.63
C LYS A 67 6.50 -10.72 26.23
N VAL A 68 6.22 -11.32 27.38
CA VAL A 68 4.92 -11.18 28.07
C VAL A 68 4.69 -9.74 28.50
N LYS A 69 5.68 -9.12 29.17
CA LYS A 69 5.64 -7.71 29.58
C LYS A 69 5.40 -6.79 28.38
N ARG A 70 6.23 -6.93 27.34
CA ARG A 70 6.09 -6.19 26.09
C ARG A 70 4.68 -6.28 25.50
N LEU A 71 4.14 -7.48 25.38
CA LEU A 71 2.79 -7.68 24.82
C LEU A 71 1.69 -7.04 25.68
N ASN A 72 1.82 -7.05 27.00
CA ASN A 72 0.90 -6.35 27.90
C ASN A 72 1.02 -4.82 27.80
N GLU A 73 2.19 -4.30 27.45
CA GLU A 73 2.46 -2.86 27.25
C GLU A 73 2.15 -2.37 25.81
N LEU A 74 1.66 -3.25 24.92
CA LEU A 74 1.43 -2.96 23.50
C LEU A 74 0.33 -1.91 23.23
N CYS A 75 -0.72 -1.91 24.05
CA CYS A 75 -1.82 -0.96 23.99
C CYS A 75 -2.28 -0.67 25.45
N PRO A 76 -1.66 0.29 26.14
CA PRO A 76 -1.90 0.52 27.58
C PRO A 76 -3.30 1.08 27.87
N ASP A 77 -3.87 1.81 26.91
CA ASP A 77 -5.19 2.45 27.02
C ASP A 77 -6.34 1.59 26.44
N ALA A 78 -6.08 0.31 26.15
CA ALA A 78 -7.08 -0.61 25.61
C ALA A 78 -8.26 -0.83 26.57
N ALA A 79 -9.48 -0.84 26.03
CA ALA A 79 -10.71 -1.16 26.79
C ALA A 79 -10.66 -2.55 27.45
N HIS A 80 -9.91 -3.47 26.86
CA HIS A 80 -9.71 -4.83 27.34
C HIS A 80 -8.21 -5.20 27.38
N LYS A 81 -7.78 -5.79 28.48
CA LYS A 81 -6.42 -6.35 28.61
C LYS A 81 -6.25 -7.51 27.63
N LEU A 82 -5.06 -7.60 27.05
CA LEU A 82 -4.64 -8.73 26.22
C LEU A 82 -4.60 -10.00 27.09
N GLU A 83 -5.34 -11.03 26.69
CA GLU A 83 -5.24 -12.35 27.28
C GLU A 83 -4.07 -13.10 26.61
N LEU A 84 -3.19 -13.75 27.38
CA LEU A 84 -2.07 -14.52 26.83
C LEU A 84 -2.16 -15.99 27.26
N ILE A 85 -2.02 -16.91 26.31
CA ILE A 85 -2.10 -18.36 26.54
C ILE A 85 -0.92 -19.10 25.89
N GLU A 86 -0.49 -20.22 26.48
CA GLU A 86 0.49 -21.10 25.85
C GLU A 86 -0.17 -21.98 24.76
N ALA A 87 0.30 -21.88 23.52
CA ALA A 87 -0.03 -22.83 22.45
C ALA A 87 1.13 -22.95 21.43
N ASP A 88 1.32 -24.15 20.89
CA ASP A 88 2.40 -24.45 19.95
C ASP A 88 1.93 -25.32 18.77
N LEU A 89 2.42 -25.02 17.56
CA LEU A 89 2.08 -25.75 16.33
C LEU A 89 2.48 -27.24 16.38
N THR A 90 3.42 -27.60 17.26
CA THR A 90 3.85 -28.98 17.50
C THR A 90 3.03 -29.72 18.58
N LYS A 91 2.09 -29.04 19.24
CA LYS A 91 1.26 -29.58 20.34
C LYS A 91 -0.23 -29.41 20.04
N PRO A 92 -0.86 -30.35 19.31
CA PRO A 92 -2.28 -30.24 18.91
C PRO A 92 -3.23 -29.94 20.08
N ASP A 93 -3.05 -30.60 21.22
CA ASP A 93 -3.90 -30.47 22.40
C ASP A 93 -3.86 -29.07 23.04
N SER A 94 -2.89 -28.22 22.67
CA SER A 94 -2.81 -26.83 23.14
C SER A 94 -3.80 -25.89 22.45
N TRP A 95 -4.45 -26.31 21.36
CA TRP A 95 -5.36 -25.46 20.60
C TRP A 95 -6.79 -25.43 21.17
N GLU A 96 -7.29 -26.53 21.73
CA GLU A 96 -8.61 -26.59 22.37
C GLU A 96 -8.82 -25.49 23.44
N PRO A 97 -7.94 -25.33 24.46
CA PRO A 97 -8.09 -24.24 25.43
C PRO A 97 -7.89 -22.85 24.80
N ALA A 98 -7.13 -22.74 23.71
CA ALA A 98 -6.88 -21.46 23.04
C ALA A 98 -8.11 -20.95 22.26
N VAL A 99 -8.86 -21.84 21.60
CA VAL A 99 -10.08 -21.48 20.83
C VAL A 99 -11.35 -21.40 21.67
N LYS A 100 -11.29 -21.74 22.97
CA LYS A 100 -12.46 -21.75 23.84
C LYS A 100 -13.09 -20.35 23.97
N ASP A 101 -14.41 -20.25 23.76
CA ASP A 101 -15.19 -19.00 23.86
C ASP A 101 -14.73 -17.89 22.88
N VAL A 102 -14.05 -18.27 21.79
CA VAL A 102 -13.55 -17.36 20.73
C VAL A 102 -14.59 -17.21 19.62
N ASP A 103 -14.72 -16.00 19.06
CA ASP A 103 -15.56 -15.69 17.90
C ASP A 103 -14.78 -15.83 16.57
N TYR A 104 -13.51 -15.42 16.54
CA TYR A 104 -12.69 -15.37 15.34
C TYR A 104 -11.25 -15.79 15.60
N VAL A 105 -10.61 -16.45 14.63
CA VAL A 105 -9.19 -16.82 14.71
C VAL A 105 -8.40 -16.16 13.59
N ILE A 106 -7.35 -15.41 13.95
CA ILE A 106 -6.36 -14.88 13.02
C ILE A 106 -5.08 -15.71 13.17
N HIS A 107 -4.89 -16.66 12.26
CA HIS A 107 -3.79 -17.61 12.26
C HIS A 107 -2.55 -17.02 11.55
N VAL A 108 -1.69 -16.36 12.33
CA VAL A 108 -0.43 -15.73 11.87
C VAL A 108 0.79 -16.63 12.10
N ALA A 109 0.73 -17.46 13.16
CA ALA A 109 1.84 -18.32 13.59
C ALA A 109 2.28 -19.29 12.49
N SER A 110 3.58 -19.30 12.21
CA SER A 110 4.18 -20.16 11.19
C SER A 110 5.61 -20.48 11.61
N PRO A 111 6.15 -21.68 11.34
CA PRO A 111 7.56 -21.97 11.56
C PRO A 111 8.41 -21.11 10.62
N PHE A 112 9.05 -20.08 11.16
CA PHE A 112 10.05 -19.27 10.45
C PHE A 112 11.43 -19.54 11.06
N PRO A 113 12.21 -20.50 10.53
CA PRO A 113 13.50 -20.84 11.10
C PRO A 113 14.52 -19.73 10.76
N HIS A 114 15.22 -19.22 11.78
CA HIS A 114 16.20 -18.13 11.63
C HIS A 114 17.45 -18.54 10.81
N GLN A 115 17.64 -19.83 10.58
CA GLN A 115 18.66 -20.43 9.73
C GLN A 115 17.98 -21.49 8.86
N GLN A 116 18.57 -21.88 7.73
CA GLN A 116 18.02 -23.03 6.99
C GLN A 116 18.06 -24.29 7.89
N PRO A 117 16.94 -25.01 8.03
CA PRO A 117 16.91 -26.26 8.77
C PRO A 117 17.73 -27.33 8.04
N LYS A 118 18.16 -28.36 8.78
CA LYS A 118 18.94 -29.47 8.20
C LYS A 118 18.07 -30.38 7.32
N ASP A 119 16.78 -30.46 7.64
CA ASP A 119 15.75 -31.10 6.84
C ASP A 119 14.69 -30.05 6.46
N GLU A 120 14.39 -29.91 5.16
CA GLU A 120 13.34 -28.99 4.70
C GLU A 120 11.94 -29.46 5.08
N ASN A 121 11.75 -30.75 5.40
CA ASN A 121 10.46 -31.33 5.74
C ASN A 121 9.97 -30.93 7.13
N GLU A 122 10.86 -30.62 8.08
CA GLU A 122 10.50 -30.19 9.45
C GLU A 122 9.60 -28.93 9.48
N PRO A 123 9.98 -27.77 8.90
CA PRO A 123 9.12 -26.58 8.88
C PRO A 123 7.91 -26.73 7.96
N ILE A 124 7.96 -27.62 6.96
CA ILE A 124 6.82 -27.93 6.10
C ILE A 124 5.76 -28.66 6.95
N LYS A 125 6.14 -29.77 7.59
CA LYS A 125 5.29 -30.58 8.46
C LYS A 125 4.72 -29.75 9.61
N THR A 126 5.56 -28.94 10.28
CA THR A 126 5.10 -28.08 11.39
C THR A 126 4.08 -27.03 10.94
N ALA A 127 4.19 -26.51 9.71
CA ALA A 127 3.22 -25.56 9.18
C ALA A 127 1.91 -26.27 8.80
N VAL A 128 1.98 -27.36 8.03
CA VAL A 128 0.81 -28.12 7.58
C VAL A 128 0.02 -28.70 8.76
N ASP A 129 0.69 -29.47 9.63
CA ASP A 129 0.05 -30.12 10.77
C ASP A 129 -0.50 -29.09 11.77
N GLY A 130 0.26 -28.01 12.01
CA GLY A 130 -0.14 -26.93 12.92
C GLY A 130 -1.37 -26.18 12.42
N THR A 131 -1.43 -25.83 11.13
CA THR A 131 -2.61 -25.23 10.52
C THR A 131 -3.82 -26.17 10.59
N GLN A 132 -3.66 -27.46 10.26
CA GLN A 132 -4.75 -28.43 10.37
C GLN A 132 -5.22 -28.65 11.82
N ALA A 133 -4.31 -28.65 12.80
CA ALA A 133 -4.67 -28.79 14.21
C ALA A 133 -5.50 -27.60 14.72
N ILE A 134 -5.14 -26.37 14.31
CA ILE A 134 -5.93 -25.17 14.62
C ILE A 134 -7.32 -25.25 13.99
N LEU A 135 -7.42 -25.61 12.70
CA LEU A 135 -8.73 -25.72 12.04
C LEU A 135 -9.62 -26.80 12.68
N LYS A 136 -9.05 -27.95 13.06
CA LYS A 136 -9.75 -29.01 13.81
C LYS A 136 -10.25 -28.52 15.17
N ALA A 137 -9.44 -27.77 15.91
CA ALA A 137 -9.86 -27.18 17.19
C ALA A 137 -10.99 -26.15 16.99
N CYS A 138 -10.89 -25.27 15.98
CA CYS A 138 -11.94 -24.31 15.65
C CYS A 138 -13.28 -25.01 15.33
N MET A 139 -13.21 -26.09 14.55
CA MET A 139 -14.37 -26.93 14.21
C MET A 139 -15.00 -27.62 15.41
N ALA A 140 -14.19 -28.06 16.37
CA ALA A 140 -14.68 -28.67 17.60
C ALA A 140 -15.34 -27.65 18.55
N ALA A 141 -14.84 -26.41 18.58
CA ALA A 141 -15.36 -25.35 19.45
C ALA A 141 -16.75 -24.84 19.05
N LYS A 142 -17.12 -24.91 17.76
CA LYS A 142 -18.40 -24.46 17.15
C LYS A 142 -18.77 -22.97 17.36
N SER A 143 -18.05 -22.21 18.19
CA SER A 143 -18.23 -20.76 18.38
C SER A 143 -17.56 -19.90 17.31
N ILE A 144 -16.60 -20.46 16.57
CA ILE A 144 -15.77 -19.73 15.60
C ILE A 144 -16.58 -19.43 14.34
N LYS A 145 -16.80 -18.14 14.07
CA LYS A 145 -17.47 -17.62 12.88
C LYS A 145 -16.57 -17.70 11.65
N ARG A 146 -15.29 -17.30 11.79
CA ARG A 146 -14.31 -17.28 10.69
C ARG A 146 -12.87 -17.45 11.17
N VAL A 147 -12.08 -18.11 10.33
CA VAL A 147 -10.62 -18.17 10.41
C VAL A 147 -10.01 -17.31 9.31
N VAL A 148 -9.07 -16.44 9.66
CA VAL A 148 -8.25 -15.66 8.72
C VAL A 148 -6.80 -16.14 8.82
N MET A 149 -6.27 -16.74 7.75
CA MET A 149 -4.93 -17.33 7.75
C MET A 149 -3.90 -16.44 7.03
N THR A 150 -2.73 -16.24 7.64
CA THR A 150 -1.60 -15.54 7.02
C THR A 150 -0.73 -16.50 6.18
N SER A 151 -0.97 -16.51 4.87
CA SER A 151 -0.08 -17.15 3.89
C SER A 151 1.01 -16.15 3.43
N SER A 152 1.31 -16.09 2.13
CA SER A 152 2.26 -15.17 1.50
C SER A 152 2.06 -15.17 -0.02
N SER A 153 2.47 -14.08 -0.69
CA SER A 153 2.60 -13.99 -2.15
C SER A 153 3.50 -15.07 -2.78
N VAL A 154 4.38 -15.73 -2.00
CA VAL A 154 5.18 -16.87 -2.49
C VAL A 154 4.32 -18.08 -2.88
N ALA A 155 3.13 -18.22 -2.31
CA ALA A 155 2.14 -19.24 -2.69
C ALA A 155 1.35 -18.89 -3.97
N VAL A 156 1.54 -17.67 -4.51
CA VAL A 156 0.82 -17.14 -5.66
C VAL A 156 1.71 -17.10 -6.92
N GLY A 157 2.82 -16.36 -6.87
CA GLY A 157 3.53 -15.95 -8.10
C GLY A 157 5.05 -16.09 -8.10
N TYR A 158 5.61 -17.04 -7.34
CA TYR A 158 7.06 -17.31 -7.29
C TYR A 158 7.41 -18.65 -7.96
N GLY A 159 8.68 -19.03 -8.02
CA GLY A 159 9.14 -20.31 -8.62
C GLY A 159 9.77 -20.22 -10.02
N ALA A 160 10.13 -21.37 -10.58
CA ALA A 160 10.86 -21.49 -11.84
C ALA A 160 9.92 -21.46 -13.07
N GLY A 161 10.31 -20.73 -14.12
CA GLY A 161 9.44 -20.36 -15.23
C GLY A 161 8.89 -18.93 -15.13
N HIS A 162 9.69 -18.00 -14.60
CA HIS A 162 9.33 -16.59 -14.49
C HIS A 162 9.07 -15.95 -15.87
N ASP A 163 7.79 -15.73 -16.17
CA ASP A 163 7.35 -14.83 -17.24
C ASP A 163 7.35 -13.38 -16.71
N PRO A 164 8.18 -12.47 -17.25
CA PRO A 164 8.20 -11.07 -16.83
C PRO A 164 6.95 -10.28 -17.27
N ASN A 165 6.11 -10.84 -18.15
CA ASN A 165 4.88 -10.23 -18.62
C ASN A 165 3.65 -10.66 -17.81
N LYS A 166 3.68 -11.82 -17.15
CA LYS A 166 2.59 -12.27 -16.29
C LYS A 166 2.40 -11.34 -15.10
N VAL A 167 1.15 -10.92 -14.91
CA VAL A 167 0.65 -10.30 -13.68
C VAL A 167 -0.12 -11.40 -12.93
N PHE A 168 0.28 -11.68 -11.70
CA PHE A 168 -0.34 -12.73 -10.89
C PHE A 168 -1.50 -12.17 -10.04
N ASN A 169 -2.54 -12.96 -9.82
CA ASN A 169 -3.69 -12.59 -8.98
C ASN A 169 -4.06 -13.71 -7.99
N GLU A 170 -5.14 -13.54 -7.23
CA GLU A 170 -5.57 -14.47 -6.18
C GLU A 170 -5.95 -15.89 -6.65
N GLU A 171 -6.18 -16.12 -7.94
CA GLU A 171 -6.48 -17.46 -8.47
C GLU A 171 -5.19 -18.24 -8.82
N ASP A 172 -4.04 -17.55 -8.92
CA ASP A 172 -2.76 -18.17 -9.24
C ASP A 172 -2.15 -18.95 -8.08
N TRP A 173 -1.59 -20.12 -8.39
CA TRP A 173 -0.85 -20.93 -7.43
C TRP A 173 0.59 -21.18 -7.89
N THR A 174 1.52 -20.98 -6.96
CA THR A 174 2.88 -21.44 -7.15
C THR A 174 2.96 -22.97 -7.06
N ASP A 175 3.82 -23.54 -7.90
CA ASP A 175 4.28 -24.93 -7.83
C ASP A 175 5.29 -25.12 -6.67
N PRO A 176 4.97 -25.88 -5.61
CA PRO A 176 5.85 -26.06 -4.45
C PRO A 176 7.19 -26.73 -4.80
N GLU A 177 7.25 -27.56 -5.84
CA GLU A 177 8.50 -28.26 -6.21
C GLU A 177 9.60 -27.29 -6.67
N LYS A 178 9.20 -26.07 -7.08
CA LYS A 178 10.08 -25.01 -7.58
C LYS A 178 10.40 -23.94 -6.54
N LEU A 179 10.05 -24.15 -5.28
CA LEU A 179 10.30 -23.23 -4.16
C LEU A 179 11.39 -23.74 -3.21
N ASP A 180 11.90 -22.84 -2.38
CA ASP A 180 12.70 -23.19 -1.21
C ASP A 180 11.82 -23.72 -0.06
N ALA A 181 12.44 -24.17 1.03
CA ALA A 181 11.72 -24.72 2.19
C ALA A 181 10.65 -23.77 2.76
N TYR A 182 10.90 -22.45 2.75
CA TYR A 182 9.93 -21.45 3.21
C TYR A 182 8.73 -21.34 2.27
N GLY A 183 8.99 -21.19 0.97
CA GLY A 183 7.95 -21.13 -0.05
C GLY A 183 7.11 -22.42 -0.12
N LYS A 184 7.76 -23.58 -0.05
CA LYS A 184 7.11 -24.90 0.11
C LYS A 184 6.19 -24.94 1.32
N SER A 185 6.71 -24.57 2.49
CA SER A 185 5.97 -24.56 3.76
C SER A 185 4.72 -23.68 3.69
N LYS A 186 4.85 -22.44 3.20
CA LYS A 186 3.70 -21.53 3.03
C LYS A 186 2.67 -22.04 2.02
N THR A 187 3.12 -22.50 0.86
CA THR A 187 2.21 -22.96 -0.20
C THR A 187 1.46 -24.23 0.20
N MET A 188 2.14 -25.19 0.85
CA MET A 188 1.50 -26.44 1.28
C MET A 188 0.60 -26.27 2.50
N ALA A 189 0.95 -25.42 3.47
CA ALA A 189 0.05 -25.10 4.58
C ALA A 189 -1.23 -24.42 4.10
N GLU A 190 -1.14 -23.51 3.12
CA GLU A 190 -2.32 -22.87 2.54
C GLU A 190 -3.22 -23.86 1.78
N LYS A 191 -2.63 -24.74 0.95
CA LYS A 191 -3.39 -25.81 0.28
C LYS A 191 -4.08 -26.73 1.29
N ALA A 192 -3.35 -27.20 2.30
CA ALA A 192 -3.89 -28.06 3.35
C ALA A 192 -5.04 -27.42 4.16
N ALA A 193 -5.05 -26.08 4.30
CA ALA A 193 -6.16 -25.35 4.90
C ALA A 193 -7.41 -25.35 3.99
N TRP A 194 -7.24 -25.05 2.70
CA TRP A 194 -8.33 -25.08 1.72
C TRP A 194 -8.90 -26.48 1.53
N ASP A 195 -8.04 -27.49 1.41
CA ASP A 195 -8.44 -28.89 1.25
C ASP A 195 -9.22 -29.36 2.49
N TYR A 196 -8.74 -29.07 3.71
CA TYR A 196 -9.46 -29.40 4.94
C TYR A 196 -10.86 -28.78 4.99
N VAL A 197 -11.00 -27.48 4.71
CA VAL A 197 -12.32 -26.80 4.72
C VAL A 197 -13.25 -27.31 3.60
N LYS A 198 -12.68 -27.69 2.45
CA LYS A 198 -13.43 -28.26 1.33
C LYS A 198 -13.98 -29.67 1.62
N GLU A 199 -13.24 -30.47 2.41
CA GLU A 199 -13.63 -31.83 2.81
C GLU A 199 -14.69 -31.88 3.93
N LEU A 200 -14.98 -30.77 4.60
CA LEU A 200 -16.05 -30.68 5.60
C LEU A 200 -17.46 -30.78 4.96
N PRO A 201 -18.46 -31.36 5.67
CA PRO A 201 -19.87 -31.25 5.29
C PRO A 201 -20.33 -29.78 5.19
N ASP A 202 -21.29 -29.49 4.31
CA ASP A 202 -21.73 -28.10 4.07
C ASP A 202 -22.30 -27.42 5.33
N GLU A 203 -23.02 -28.16 6.17
CA GLU A 203 -23.54 -27.71 7.46
C GLU A 203 -22.45 -27.43 8.51
N ASP A 204 -21.24 -27.93 8.30
CA ASP A 204 -20.08 -27.84 9.20
C ASP A 204 -18.93 -27.01 8.58
N LYS A 205 -19.14 -26.29 7.47
CA LYS A 205 -18.09 -25.46 6.87
C LYS A 205 -17.81 -24.19 7.68
N ILE A 206 -16.64 -24.16 8.32
CA ILE A 206 -16.07 -22.93 8.86
C ILE A 206 -15.66 -21.98 7.75
N GLU A 207 -15.93 -20.68 7.92
CA GLU A 207 -15.48 -19.68 6.97
C GLU A 207 -13.95 -19.52 7.03
N LEU A 208 -13.30 -19.58 5.87
CA LEU A 208 -11.86 -19.36 5.73
C LEU A 208 -11.60 -18.19 4.78
N ALA A 209 -10.81 -17.23 5.23
CA ALA A 209 -10.20 -16.20 4.39
C ALA A 209 -8.67 -16.34 4.48
N VAL A 210 -7.96 -16.14 3.37
CA VAL A 210 -6.49 -16.19 3.35
C VAL A 210 -5.91 -14.85 2.93
N ILE A 211 -4.93 -14.36 3.68
CA ILE A 211 -4.17 -13.17 3.37
C ILE A 211 -2.80 -13.58 2.81
N ASN A 212 -2.48 -13.16 1.59
CA ASN A 212 -1.24 -13.43 0.89
C ASN A 212 -0.39 -12.15 0.81
N PRO A 213 0.33 -11.75 1.87
CA PRO A 213 1.13 -10.53 1.84
C PRO A 213 2.36 -10.68 0.95
N GLY A 214 2.75 -9.56 0.35
CA GLY A 214 4.05 -9.33 -0.26
C GLY A 214 5.20 -9.32 0.75
N TYR A 215 6.26 -8.62 0.40
CA TYR A 215 7.39 -8.34 1.27
C TYR A 215 7.01 -7.27 2.31
N VAL A 216 6.62 -7.74 3.50
CA VAL A 216 6.08 -6.86 4.56
C VAL A 216 7.17 -5.96 5.15
N MET A 217 6.95 -4.65 5.07
CA MET A 217 7.79 -3.59 5.62
C MET A 217 6.97 -2.67 6.53
N GLY A 218 7.62 -1.72 7.21
CA GLY A 218 6.95 -0.75 8.10
C GLY A 218 7.45 -0.84 9.54
N PRO A 219 6.90 -0.01 10.45
CA PRO A 219 7.49 0.19 11.78
C PRO A 219 7.45 -1.07 12.64
N ALA A 220 8.58 -1.41 13.26
CA ALA A 220 8.69 -2.45 14.27
C ALA A 220 8.04 -1.99 15.59
N VAL A 221 6.88 -2.53 15.91
CA VAL A 221 6.26 -2.31 17.23
C VAL A 221 6.91 -3.25 18.24
N ASN A 222 7.05 -2.81 19.49
CA ASN A 222 7.48 -3.63 20.63
C ASN A 222 8.90 -4.24 20.55
N GLY A 223 9.76 -3.71 19.67
CA GLY A 223 11.06 -4.30 19.38
C GLY A 223 10.95 -5.71 18.77
N THR A 224 9.85 -6.00 18.07
CA THR A 224 9.71 -7.22 17.25
C THR A 224 10.81 -7.28 16.19
N GLN A 225 11.19 -8.50 15.80
CA GLN A 225 12.19 -8.75 14.76
C GLN A 225 11.60 -9.66 13.68
N CYS A 226 11.90 -9.38 12.42
CA CYS A 226 11.57 -10.23 11.29
C CYS A 226 12.68 -10.16 10.22
N SER A 227 12.65 -11.09 9.27
CA SER A 227 13.65 -11.19 8.20
C SER A 227 13.70 -9.96 7.27
N SER A 228 12.60 -9.21 7.13
CA SER A 228 12.59 -7.99 6.30
C SER A 228 13.28 -6.79 6.97
N MET A 229 13.29 -6.71 8.30
CA MET A 229 14.05 -5.69 9.05
C MET A 229 15.56 -5.84 8.86
N GLU A 230 16.06 -7.06 8.71
CA GLU A 230 17.49 -7.33 8.51
C GLU A 230 18.01 -6.70 7.20
N VAL A 231 17.20 -6.62 6.14
CA VAL A 231 17.59 -5.92 4.90
C VAL A 231 17.81 -4.43 5.16
N ILE A 232 16.90 -3.78 5.88
CA ILE A 232 17.00 -2.36 6.24
C ILE A 232 18.20 -2.13 7.18
N LYS A 233 18.39 -2.99 8.19
CA LYS A 233 19.54 -2.94 9.10
C LYS A 233 20.86 -3.04 8.34
N ARG A 234 21.02 -4.02 7.44
CA ARG A 234 22.25 -4.19 6.65
C ARG A 234 22.58 -3.00 5.76
N LEU A 235 21.55 -2.36 5.18
CA LEU A 235 21.71 -1.13 4.39
C LEU A 235 22.13 0.04 5.27
N MET A 236 21.47 0.24 6.40
CA MET A 236 21.71 1.36 7.33
C MET A 236 23.06 1.26 8.06
N GLU A 237 23.47 0.06 8.45
CA GLU A 237 24.77 -0.21 9.08
C GLU A 237 25.90 -0.40 8.06
N ARG A 238 25.59 -0.38 6.75
CA ARG A 238 26.56 -0.58 5.66
C ARG A 238 27.33 -1.90 5.77
N SER A 239 26.69 -2.97 6.25
CA SER A 239 27.32 -4.29 6.38
C SER A 239 27.48 -5.02 5.04
N MET A 240 26.88 -4.50 3.97
CA MET A 240 27.12 -4.92 2.59
C MET A 240 27.70 -3.72 1.80
N PRO A 241 28.82 -3.87 1.07
CA PRO A 241 29.42 -2.74 0.35
C PRO A 241 28.64 -2.34 -0.91
N PHE A 242 27.82 -3.24 -1.46
CA PHE A 242 27.00 -3.07 -2.66
C PHE A 242 25.61 -3.68 -2.45
N VAL A 243 24.62 -3.24 -3.24
CA VAL A 243 23.27 -3.81 -3.21
C VAL A 243 23.07 -4.84 -4.33
N PRO A 244 22.56 -6.06 -4.07
CA PRO A 244 22.19 -6.99 -5.13
C PRO A 244 20.99 -6.44 -5.93
N LYS A 245 20.87 -6.82 -7.21
CA LYS A 245 19.76 -6.40 -8.08
C LYS A 245 18.47 -7.18 -7.78
N LEU A 246 17.97 -7.07 -6.55
CA LEU A 246 16.72 -7.66 -6.09
C LEU A 246 15.56 -6.67 -6.22
N ASN A 247 14.37 -7.20 -6.47
CA ASN A 247 13.11 -6.47 -6.50
C ASN A 247 12.15 -7.08 -5.46
N PHE A 248 11.39 -6.22 -4.77
CA PHE A 248 10.47 -6.62 -3.72
C PHE A 248 9.09 -6.05 -3.99
N ALA A 249 8.07 -6.91 -3.99
CA ALA A 249 6.66 -6.54 -3.99
C ALA A 249 6.26 -6.12 -2.57
N ILE A 250 6.38 -4.83 -2.24
CA ILE A 250 6.27 -4.30 -0.87
C ILE A 250 4.80 -4.16 -0.45
N VAL A 251 4.54 -4.38 0.84
CA VAL A 251 3.30 -3.98 1.53
C VAL A 251 3.61 -3.49 2.94
N ASP A 252 2.87 -2.50 3.44
CA ASP A 252 3.01 -2.01 4.82
C ASP A 252 2.38 -2.99 5.81
N VAL A 253 3.06 -3.27 6.92
CA VAL A 253 2.58 -4.13 8.01
C VAL A 253 1.27 -3.64 8.62
N ARG A 254 1.02 -2.33 8.62
CA ARG A 254 -0.22 -1.72 9.10
C ARG A 254 -1.37 -2.02 8.14
N ASP A 255 -1.12 -1.98 6.82
CA ASP A 255 -2.08 -2.39 5.79
C ASP A 255 -2.39 -3.89 5.90
N VAL A 256 -1.35 -4.72 6.13
CA VAL A 256 -1.51 -6.16 6.36
C VAL A 256 -2.37 -6.43 7.60
N ALA A 257 -2.16 -5.71 8.71
CA ALA A 257 -2.99 -5.88 9.91
C ALA A 257 -4.45 -5.47 9.66
N THR A 258 -4.69 -4.31 9.04
CA THR A 258 -6.05 -3.87 8.66
C THR A 258 -6.73 -4.88 7.73
N ALA A 259 -5.99 -5.49 6.81
CA ALA A 259 -6.52 -6.54 5.93
C ALA A 259 -6.98 -7.80 6.66
N HIS A 260 -6.28 -8.23 7.73
CA HIS A 260 -6.74 -9.38 8.51
C HIS A 260 -8.04 -9.05 9.27
N ILE A 261 -8.15 -7.85 9.86
CA ILE A 261 -9.35 -7.40 10.60
C ILE A 261 -10.55 -7.21 9.66
N LYS A 262 -10.34 -6.65 8.47
CA LYS A 262 -11.39 -6.53 7.47
C LYS A 262 -11.79 -7.89 6.86
N ALA A 263 -10.84 -8.78 6.60
CA ALA A 263 -11.16 -10.13 6.13
C ALA A 263 -11.85 -11.00 7.20
N MET A 264 -11.68 -10.68 8.48
CA MET A 264 -12.39 -11.30 9.61
C MET A 264 -13.89 -10.99 9.59
N THR A 265 -14.28 -9.81 9.11
CA THR A 265 -15.65 -9.26 9.26
C THR A 265 -16.43 -9.12 7.95
N LEU A 266 -15.80 -8.78 6.83
CA LEU A 266 -16.47 -8.55 5.54
C LEU A 266 -16.97 -9.86 4.91
N PRO A 267 -18.27 -10.03 4.58
CA PRO A 267 -18.78 -11.25 3.95
C PRO A 267 -18.06 -11.63 2.65
N GLU A 268 -17.70 -10.63 1.83
CA GLU A 268 -17.03 -10.76 0.52
C GLU A 268 -15.60 -11.31 0.63
N ALA A 269 -15.05 -11.37 1.84
CA ALA A 269 -13.74 -11.93 2.13
C ALA A 269 -13.76 -13.43 2.41
N SER A 270 -14.91 -14.00 2.77
CA SER A 270 -15.10 -15.42 3.06
C SER A 270 -14.89 -16.29 1.81
N GLY A 271 -14.27 -17.46 1.98
CA GLY A 271 -13.99 -18.41 0.89
C GLY A 271 -12.99 -17.89 -0.15
N LYS A 272 -12.17 -16.88 0.19
CA LYS A 272 -11.29 -16.18 -0.75
C LYS A 272 -9.89 -15.94 -0.22
N ARG A 273 -8.94 -15.89 -1.17
CA ARG A 273 -7.58 -15.40 -1.00
C ARG A 273 -7.57 -13.88 -1.23
N HIS A 274 -6.58 -13.18 -0.69
CA HIS A 274 -6.44 -11.72 -0.82
C HIS A 274 -4.96 -11.35 -0.89
N LEU A 275 -4.52 -10.87 -2.05
CA LEU A 275 -3.13 -10.56 -2.33
C LEU A 275 -2.82 -9.12 -1.91
N LEU A 276 -1.90 -8.95 -0.97
CA LEU A 276 -1.56 -7.62 -0.44
C LEU A 276 -0.18 -7.19 -0.93
N VAL A 277 -0.17 -6.37 -1.96
CA VAL A 277 1.01 -5.73 -2.53
C VAL A 277 0.64 -4.29 -2.86
N ASN A 278 1.42 -3.32 -2.38
CA ASN A 278 1.31 -1.94 -2.86
C ASN A 278 2.00 -1.82 -4.23
N THR A 279 3.32 -1.99 -4.24
CA THR A 279 4.17 -1.67 -5.39
C THR A 279 5.45 -2.52 -5.39
N ASN A 280 6.16 -2.54 -6.52
CA ASN A 280 7.46 -3.19 -6.65
C ASN A 280 8.60 -2.16 -6.58
N MET A 281 9.57 -2.35 -5.68
CA MET A 281 10.78 -1.52 -5.60
C MET A 281 12.05 -2.36 -5.73
N TRP A 282 13.07 -1.82 -6.41
CA TRP A 282 14.40 -2.44 -6.37
C TRP A 282 15.10 -2.13 -5.05
N MET A 283 16.00 -3.03 -4.63
CA MET A 283 16.85 -2.83 -3.46
C MET A 283 17.70 -1.56 -3.53
N ARG A 284 18.04 -1.13 -4.75
CA ARG A 284 18.69 0.16 -5.02
C ARG A 284 17.80 1.35 -4.69
N ASP A 285 16.52 1.30 -5.05
CA ASP A 285 15.57 2.39 -4.83
C ASP A 285 15.24 2.53 -3.33
N ILE A 286 15.14 1.38 -2.64
CA ILE A 286 15.09 1.31 -1.16
C ILE A 286 16.33 2.00 -0.56
N ALA A 287 17.52 1.60 -0.99
CA ALA A 287 18.77 2.15 -0.49
C ALA A 287 18.93 3.65 -0.79
N GLN A 288 18.48 4.12 -1.96
CA GLN A 288 18.47 5.55 -2.31
C GLN A 288 17.48 6.35 -1.45
N THR A 289 16.30 5.79 -1.18
CA THR A 289 15.30 6.40 -0.28
C THR A 289 15.86 6.58 1.13
N LEU A 290 16.46 5.52 1.69
CA LEU A 290 17.14 5.58 2.99
C LEU A 290 18.34 6.54 2.96
N ALA A 291 19.15 6.54 1.90
CA ALA A 291 20.28 7.45 1.76
C ALA A 291 19.85 8.92 1.74
N LYS A 292 18.71 9.26 1.12
CA LYS A 292 18.21 10.65 1.06
C LYS A 292 17.93 11.20 2.47
N VAL A 293 17.22 10.43 3.30
CA VAL A 293 16.76 10.86 4.64
C VAL A 293 17.84 10.70 5.71
N PHE A 294 18.59 9.60 5.71
CA PHE A 294 19.45 9.23 6.83
C PHE A 294 20.93 9.61 6.66
N LYS A 295 21.37 10.04 5.47
CA LYS A 295 22.76 10.51 5.25
C LYS A 295 23.09 11.74 6.10
N GLN A 296 22.18 12.71 6.19
CA GLN A 296 22.35 13.89 7.05
C GLN A 296 22.43 13.50 8.53
N GLN A 297 21.67 12.46 8.92
CA GLN A 297 21.65 11.87 10.26
C GLN A 297 22.85 10.95 10.55
N GLY A 298 23.79 10.82 9.61
CA GLY A 298 25.07 10.11 9.78
C GLY A 298 25.09 8.64 9.37
N TYR A 299 24.10 8.16 8.60
CA TYR A 299 24.07 6.79 8.06
C TYR A 299 24.57 6.75 6.61
N ASN A 300 25.58 5.94 6.32
CA ASN A 300 26.23 5.88 5.00
C ASN A 300 25.75 4.67 4.16
N VAL A 301 24.49 4.73 3.75
CA VAL A 301 23.79 3.66 3.01
C VAL A 301 24.44 3.41 1.62
N PRO A 302 24.72 2.15 1.23
CA PRO A 302 25.27 1.81 -0.09
C PRO A 302 24.19 1.86 -1.17
N THR A 303 24.38 2.61 -2.25
CA THR A 303 23.38 2.80 -3.34
C THR A 303 23.82 2.24 -4.70
N THR A 304 24.97 1.58 -4.76
CA THR A 304 25.56 1.03 -6.00
C THR A 304 25.24 -0.45 -6.13
N ASN A 305 24.71 -0.86 -7.29
CA ASN A 305 24.45 -2.27 -7.60
C ASN A 305 25.74 -3.11 -7.58
N CYS A 306 25.67 -4.31 -7.04
CA CYS A 306 26.75 -5.29 -7.07
C CYS A 306 26.93 -5.82 -8.51
N PRO A 307 28.14 -5.76 -9.09
CA PRO A 307 28.41 -6.38 -10.39
C PRO A 307 28.19 -7.90 -10.35
N ASN A 308 27.54 -8.46 -11.37
CA ASN A 308 27.20 -9.89 -11.42
C ASN A 308 28.38 -10.84 -11.09
N PRO A 309 29.61 -10.66 -11.64
CA PRO A 309 30.74 -11.55 -11.31
C PRO A 309 31.09 -11.54 -9.82
N MET A 310 31.02 -10.37 -9.17
CA MET A 310 31.28 -10.24 -7.74
C MET A 310 30.21 -10.93 -6.90
N LEU A 311 28.94 -10.85 -7.34
CA LEU A 311 27.83 -11.55 -6.70
C LEU A 311 27.97 -13.08 -6.80
N TYR A 312 28.36 -13.61 -7.96
CA TYR A 312 28.62 -15.05 -8.13
C TYR A 312 29.79 -15.52 -7.26
N ILE A 313 30.89 -14.77 -7.19
CA ILE A 313 32.03 -15.08 -6.31
C ILE A 313 31.59 -15.08 -4.84
N ALA A 314 30.85 -14.07 -4.39
CA ALA A 314 30.33 -14.01 -3.02
C ALA A 314 29.42 -15.21 -2.69
N GLY A 315 28.60 -15.67 -3.66
CA GLY A 315 27.76 -16.86 -3.53
C GLY A 315 28.51 -18.20 -3.39
N LEU A 316 29.83 -18.24 -3.59
CA LEU A 316 30.66 -19.41 -3.28
C LEU A 316 30.96 -19.52 -1.77
N PHE A 317 30.97 -18.39 -1.06
CA PHE A 317 31.35 -18.31 0.36
C PHE A 317 30.15 -18.04 1.28
N ASP A 318 29.11 -17.37 0.78
CA ASP A 318 27.90 -17.03 1.53
C ASP A 318 26.66 -17.77 0.96
N LYS A 319 26.07 -18.66 1.78
CA LYS A 319 24.87 -19.43 1.42
C LYS A 319 23.63 -18.54 1.20
N GLY A 320 23.51 -17.43 1.94
CA GLY A 320 22.46 -16.44 1.77
C GLY A 320 22.54 -15.74 0.41
N VAL A 321 23.76 -15.33 0.01
CA VAL A 321 24.01 -14.77 -1.32
C VAL A 321 23.68 -15.80 -2.41
N LYS A 322 24.06 -17.08 -2.22
CA LYS A 322 23.74 -18.16 -3.17
C LYS A 322 22.24 -18.33 -3.40
N MET A 323 21.41 -18.18 -2.37
CA MET A 323 19.94 -18.28 -2.48
C MET A 323 19.29 -17.13 -3.25
N ILE A 324 19.85 -15.92 -3.19
CA ILE A 324 19.25 -14.75 -3.86
C ILE A 324 19.67 -14.58 -5.33
N ILE A 325 20.77 -15.23 -5.77
CA ILE A 325 21.25 -15.18 -7.16
C ILE A 325 20.15 -15.53 -8.18
N PRO A 326 19.36 -16.62 -8.02
CA PRO A 326 18.27 -16.95 -8.95
C PRO A 326 17.14 -15.91 -9.03
N GLN A 327 17.04 -14.98 -8.08
CA GLN A 327 16.03 -13.92 -8.04
C GLN A 327 16.55 -12.58 -8.59
N CYS A 328 17.86 -12.45 -8.81
CA CYS A 328 18.45 -11.19 -9.26
C CYS A 328 17.99 -10.83 -10.68
N GLY A 329 17.52 -9.59 -10.85
CA GLY A 329 17.04 -9.04 -12.11
C GLY A 329 15.59 -9.36 -12.48
N LYS A 330 14.84 -10.10 -11.65
CA LYS A 330 13.42 -10.42 -11.86
C LYS A 330 12.49 -9.41 -11.17
N ILE A 331 11.25 -9.29 -11.64
CA ILE A 331 10.18 -8.48 -11.03
C ILE A 331 8.92 -9.36 -10.97
N HIS A 332 8.33 -9.55 -9.79
CA HIS A 332 7.07 -10.27 -9.67
C HIS A 332 5.90 -9.26 -9.66
N LYS A 333 5.14 -9.22 -10.76
CA LYS A 333 4.00 -8.31 -10.90
C LYS A 333 2.75 -8.97 -10.31
N PHE A 334 1.98 -8.17 -9.57
CA PHE A 334 0.81 -8.62 -8.82
C PHE A 334 -0.35 -7.66 -9.06
N ASP A 335 -1.54 -8.18 -9.29
CA ASP A 335 -2.78 -7.41 -9.24
C ASP A 335 -3.17 -7.19 -7.77
N ASN A 336 -3.47 -5.94 -7.40
CA ASN A 336 -3.93 -5.57 -6.06
C ASN A 336 -5.35 -4.98 -6.06
N SER A 337 -6.10 -5.17 -7.16
CA SER A 337 -7.47 -4.71 -7.31
C SER A 337 -8.38 -5.19 -6.16
N ARG A 338 -8.21 -6.43 -5.67
CA ARG A 338 -9.00 -6.97 -4.56
C ARG A 338 -8.70 -6.31 -3.21
N MET A 339 -7.43 -6.02 -2.92
CA MET A 339 -6.99 -5.28 -1.71
C MET A 339 -7.69 -3.91 -1.62
N LYS A 340 -7.88 -3.24 -2.77
CA LYS A 340 -8.58 -1.95 -2.85
C LYS A 340 -10.09 -2.11 -2.86
N ASN A 341 -10.63 -2.91 -3.78
CA ASN A 341 -12.06 -2.95 -4.08
C ASN A 341 -12.88 -3.77 -3.07
N VAL A 342 -12.30 -4.82 -2.48
CA VAL A 342 -13.00 -5.69 -1.50
C VAL A 342 -12.62 -5.30 -0.08
N LEU A 343 -11.32 -5.17 0.21
CA LEU A 343 -10.89 -4.80 1.56
C LEU A 343 -10.90 -3.28 1.80
N GLY A 344 -11.12 -2.43 0.79
CA GLY A 344 -11.15 -0.97 0.99
C GLY A 344 -9.86 -0.44 1.61
N ILE A 345 -8.70 -0.95 1.19
CA ILE A 345 -7.39 -0.53 1.70
C ILE A 345 -6.68 0.28 0.63
N GLU A 346 -6.55 1.57 0.90
CA GLU A 346 -5.63 2.42 0.16
C GLU A 346 -4.20 2.17 0.66
N PRO A 347 -3.28 1.66 -0.17
CA PRO A 347 -1.94 1.28 0.29
C PRO A 347 -1.11 2.49 0.74
N ARG A 348 -0.41 2.36 1.87
CA ARG A 348 0.52 3.39 2.37
C ARG A 348 1.72 3.54 1.43
N ASP A 349 2.22 4.77 1.22
CA ASP A 349 3.37 5.01 0.32
C ASP A 349 4.60 4.22 0.78
N ALA A 350 5.21 3.50 -0.16
CA ALA A 350 6.29 2.56 0.15
C ALA A 350 7.57 3.25 0.66
N LYS A 351 7.82 4.53 0.34
CA LYS A 351 8.94 5.29 0.89
C LYS A 351 8.67 5.68 2.34
N ASP A 352 7.46 6.11 2.65
CA ASP A 352 7.05 6.43 4.02
C ASP A 352 7.09 5.17 4.89
N THR A 353 6.59 4.02 4.40
CA THR A 353 6.74 2.70 5.02
C THR A 353 8.22 2.36 5.33
N LEU A 354 9.14 2.62 4.40
CA LEU A 354 10.57 2.38 4.57
C LEU A 354 11.22 3.31 5.60
N ILE A 355 10.80 4.58 5.61
CA ILE A 355 11.31 5.60 6.52
C ILE A 355 10.84 5.32 7.95
N ASP A 356 9.55 5.03 8.14
CA ASP A 356 8.96 4.60 9.42
C ASP A 356 9.64 3.33 9.95
N MET A 357 9.91 2.37 9.07
CA MET A 357 10.65 1.16 9.41
C MET A 357 12.05 1.50 9.92
N ALA A 358 12.83 2.28 9.16
CA ALA A 358 14.19 2.65 9.56
C ALA A 358 14.23 3.44 10.88
N TYR A 359 13.32 4.39 11.10
CA TYR A 359 13.18 5.11 12.37
C TYR A 359 12.86 4.16 13.53
N SER A 360 11.85 3.29 13.38
CA SER A 360 11.47 2.33 14.43
C SER A 360 12.61 1.39 14.83
N LEU A 361 13.45 0.96 13.87
CA LEU A 361 14.60 0.11 14.13
C LEU A 361 15.74 0.85 14.83
N ILE A 362 15.92 2.15 14.57
CA ILE A 362 16.86 3.00 15.31
C ILE A 362 16.35 3.25 16.74
N GLU A 363 15.06 3.55 16.92
CA GLU A 363 14.46 3.79 18.24
C GLU A 363 14.45 2.54 19.11
N ALA A 364 14.11 1.38 18.55
CA ALA A 364 14.16 0.08 19.22
C ALA A 364 15.60 -0.42 19.50
N GLY A 365 16.63 0.32 19.10
CA GLY A 365 18.04 -0.04 19.29
C GLY A 365 18.53 -1.19 18.41
N TYR A 366 17.74 -1.65 17.44
CA TYR A 366 18.11 -2.70 16.48
C TYR A 366 19.13 -2.22 15.45
N ILE A 367 19.09 -0.91 15.12
CA ILE A 367 20.13 -0.20 14.38
C ILE A 367 20.81 0.77 15.35
N LYS A 368 22.14 0.79 15.36
CA LYS A 368 22.92 1.69 16.23
C LYS A 368 22.56 3.17 15.99
N LYS A 369 22.17 3.90 17.05
CA LYS A 369 21.98 5.35 17.02
C LYS A 369 23.28 6.08 16.67
N SER A 370 23.23 6.89 15.61
CA SER A 370 24.33 7.76 15.17
C SER A 370 24.46 8.99 16.09
N LYS A 371 25.67 9.54 16.24
CA LYS A 371 25.88 10.81 16.95
C LYS A 371 25.19 12.02 16.30
N LYS A 372 24.81 11.91 15.02
CA LYS A 372 24.10 12.94 14.24
C LYS A 372 22.60 12.65 14.08
N TYR A 373 22.09 11.61 14.74
CA TYR A 373 20.70 11.22 14.61
C TYR A 373 19.77 12.25 15.29
N LYS A 374 18.76 12.73 14.55
CA LYS A 374 17.84 13.80 15.00
C LYS A 374 16.45 13.28 15.43
N GLY A 375 16.15 12.00 15.19
CA GLY A 375 14.81 11.45 15.39
C GLY A 375 13.85 11.73 14.23
N PRO A 376 12.62 11.17 14.27
CA PRO A 376 11.62 11.37 13.22
C PRO A 376 11.02 12.78 13.19
N HIS A 377 10.81 13.41 14.36
CA HIS A 377 10.14 14.71 14.44
C HIS A 377 10.94 15.84 13.78
N ALA A 378 12.23 16.00 14.13
CA ALA A 378 13.08 17.03 13.54
C ALA A 378 13.25 16.88 12.01
N ALA A 379 13.23 15.65 11.50
CA ALA A 379 13.28 15.40 10.06
C ALA A 379 11.95 15.71 9.35
N ALA A 380 10.81 15.59 10.05
CA ALA A 380 9.52 16.01 9.52
C ALA A 380 9.41 17.54 9.43
N GLU A 381 9.98 18.27 10.39
CA GLU A 381 10.11 19.73 10.35
C GLU A 381 11.01 20.16 9.18
N GLU A 382 12.22 19.60 9.07
CA GLU A 382 13.15 19.86 7.97
C GLU A 382 12.53 19.52 6.59
N ALA A 383 11.77 18.43 6.47
CA ALA A 383 11.07 18.08 5.23
C ALA A 383 9.86 18.99 4.92
N GLN A 384 9.23 19.60 5.92
CA GLN A 384 8.21 20.63 5.72
C GLN A 384 8.84 21.96 5.29
N GLU A 385 10.03 22.30 5.80
CA GLU A 385 10.79 23.47 5.36
C GLU A 385 11.32 23.29 3.93
N GLU A 386 11.92 22.14 3.57
CA GLU A 386 12.34 21.83 2.19
C GLU A 386 11.15 21.91 1.21
N LYS A 387 9.96 21.42 1.59
CA LYS A 387 8.74 21.54 0.77
C LYS A 387 8.25 22.98 0.63
N LYS A 388 8.35 23.81 1.69
CA LYS A 388 8.03 25.24 1.62
C LYS A 388 9.01 25.99 0.73
N GLU A 389 10.31 25.71 0.82
CA GLU A 389 11.32 26.31 -0.05
C GLU A 389 11.17 25.87 -1.52
N ALA A 390 10.87 24.59 -1.78
CA ALA A 390 10.63 24.10 -3.13
C ALA A 390 9.39 24.75 -3.77
N GLY A 391 8.26 24.77 -3.06
CA GLY A 391 7.05 25.44 -3.54
C GLY A 391 7.23 26.96 -3.68
N LYS A 392 8.11 27.58 -2.89
CA LYS A 392 8.47 28.99 -3.05
C LYS A 392 9.31 29.23 -4.30
N LYS A 393 10.25 28.34 -4.64
CA LYS A 393 11.04 28.41 -5.89
C LYS A 393 10.19 28.13 -7.14
N GLU A 394 9.26 27.18 -7.08
CA GLU A 394 8.29 26.98 -8.17
C GLU A 394 7.37 28.20 -8.33
N GLY A 395 7.00 28.85 -7.23
CA GLY A 395 6.29 30.14 -7.23
C GLY A 395 7.11 31.27 -7.85
N GLU A 396 8.37 31.44 -7.44
CA GLU A 396 9.30 32.46 -7.95
C GLU A 396 9.59 32.24 -9.45
N GLU A 397 9.83 31.00 -9.92
CA GLU A 397 9.94 30.69 -11.37
C GLU A 397 8.63 30.96 -12.13
N SER A 398 7.47 30.79 -11.50
CA SER A 398 6.17 31.07 -12.13
C SER A 398 5.89 32.57 -12.24
N GLU A 399 6.30 33.38 -11.26
CA GLU A 399 6.26 34.85 -11.33
C GLU A 399 7.27 35.39 -12.34
N GLU A 400 8.47 34.81 -12.41
CA GLU A 400 9.51 35.22 -13.37
C GLU A 400 9.06 34.94 -14.81
N LYS A 401 8.50 33.76 -15.09
CA LYS A 401 7.84 33.48 -16.38
C LYS A 401 6.60 34.33 -16.63
N ALA A 402 5.85 34.73 -15.60
CA ALA A 402 4.70 35.62 -15.78
C ALA A 402 5.12 37.06 -16.13
N LYS A 403 6.27 37.53 -15.61
CA LYS A 403 6.90 38.80 -16.00
C LYS A 403 7.50 38.73 -17.39
N GLU A 404 8.24 37.67 -17.71
CA GLU A 404 8.82 37.46 -19.05
C GLU A 404 7.73 37.41 -20.15
N ASN A 405 6.57 36.78 -19.88
CA ASN A 405 5.39 36.83 -20.78
C ASN A 405 4.58 38.13 -20.69
N GLY A 406 4.83 38.99 -19.70
CA GLY A 406 4.26 40.33 -19.56
C GLY A 406 5.07 41.36 -20.36
N ASP A 407 6.39 41.32 -20.22
CA ASP A 407 7.34 42.17 -20.94
C ASP A 407 7.25 41.92 -22.47
N VAL A 408 7.12 40.66 -22.90
CA VAL A 408 6.86 40.31 -24.32
C VAL A 408 5.52 40.89 -24.81
N LYS A 409 4.51 41.03 -23.94
CA LYS A 409 3.24 41.67 -24.32
C LYS A 409 3.30 43.18 -24.33
N GLU A 410 4.13 43.80 -23.48
CA GLU A 410 4.38 45.24 -23.58
C GLU A 410 5.20 45.57 -24.84
N GLU A 411 6.16 44.73 -25.24
CA GLU A 411 6.86 44.84 -26.55
C GLU A 411 5.90 44.63 -27.74
N GLU A 412 5.04 43.59 -27.73
CA GLU A 412 4.00 43.41 -28.76
C GLU A 412 2.99 44.56 -28.80
N GLU A 413 2.57 45.12 -27.65
CA GLU A 413 1.65 46.27 -27.61
C GLU A 413 2.30 47.59 -28.09
N ASP A 414 3.60 47.80 -27.85
CA ASP A 414 4.29 49.00 -28.34
C ASP A 414 4.65 48.92 -29.83
N ASP A 415 4.94 47.74 -30.37
CA ASP A 415 5.04 47.56 -31.82
C ASP A 415 3.65 47.65 -32.51
N LEU A 416 2.58 47.14 -31.89
CA LEU A 416 1.19 47.36 -32.36
C LEU A 416 0.73 48.83 -32.24
N LYS A 417 1.32 49.64 -31.35
CA LYS A 417 1.11 51.10 -31.34
C LYS A 417 1.87 51.78 -32.47
N LYS A 418 3.13 51.41 -32.74
CA LYS A 418 3.89 51.95 -33.89
C LYS A 418 3.22 51.62 -35.22
N GLU A 419 2.64 50.43 -35.39
CA GLU A 419 1.86 50.12 -36.59
C GLU A 419 0.60 51.00 -36.68
N LYS A 420 -0.12 51.25 -35.58
CA LYS A 420 -1.33 52.12 -35.59
C LYS A 420 -1.03 53.62 -35.77
N ASP A 421 0.11 54.08 -35.27
CA ASP A 421 0.58 55.46 -35.48
C ASP A 421 1.07 55.66 -36.91
N GLY A 422 1.54 54.61 -37.60
CA GLY A 422 1.75 54.63 -39.06
C GLY A 422 0.44 54.56 -39.86
N GLU A 423 -0.51 53.72 -39.43
CA GLU A 423 -1.80 53.53 -40.12
C GLU A 423 -2.75 54.76 -40.02
N THR A 424 -2.43 55.74 -39.17
CA THR A 424 -3.23 56.97 -39.02
C THR A 424 -2.85 58.09 -39.98
N ASP A 425 -1.62 58.11 -40.52
CA ASP A 425 -1.24 59.03 -41.60
C ASP A 425 -1.84 58.56 -42.96
N ASP A 426 -1.75 57.26 -43.30
CA ASP A 426 -2.35 56.71 -44.53
C ASP A 426 -3.88 56.90 -44.57
N LYS A 427 -4.56 56.76 -43.43
CA LYS A 427 -6.02 56.99 -43.34
C LYS A 427 -6.42 58.46 -43.40
N ALA A 428 -5.47 59.40 -43.30
CA ALA A 428 -5.71 60.83 -43.50
C ALA A 428 -5.59 61.25 -44.98
N GLU A 429 -4.77 60.56 -45.79
CA GLU A 429 -4.73 60.79 -47.25
C GLU A 429 -5.93 60.14 -47.96
N ILE A 430 -6.27 58.89 -47.64
CA ILE A 430 -7.40 58.18 -48.27
C ILE A 430 -8.74 58.92 -48.08
N LYS A 431 -8.95 59.58 -46.93
CA LYS A 431 -10.16 60.36 -46.67
C LYS A 431 -10.27 61.65 -47.51
N LYS A 432 -9.16 62.22 -47.98
CA LYS A 432 -9.20 63.37 -48.89
C LYS A 432 -9.59 62.95 -50.30
N GLU A 433 -9.09 61.81 -50.78
CA GLU A 433 -9.46 61.28 -52.10
C GLU A 433 -10.94 60.82 -52.16
N GLU A 434 -11.51 60.29 -51.06
CA GLU A 434 -12.94 59.95 -51.01
C GLU A 434 -13.87 61.17 -50.94
N GLU A 435 -13.45 62.29 -50.35
CA GLU A 435 -14.24 63.53 -50.33
C GLU A 435 -14.22 64.27 -51.68
N GLU A 436 -13.11 64.20 -52.44
CA GLU A 436 -13.08 64.72 -53.81
C GLU A 436 -13.97 63.88 -54.75
N LYS A 437 -13.92 62.54 -54.72
CA LYS A 437 -14.78 61.68 -55.57
C LYS A 437 -16.28 61.86 -55.30
N LYS A 438 -16.69 62.05 -54.04
CA LYS A 438 -18.10 62.32 -53.67
C LYS A 438 -18.59 63.71 -54.11
N SER A 439 -17.71 64.58 -54.59
CA SER A 439 -18.08 65.85 -55.21
C SER A 439 -18.37 65.72 -56.72
N GLU A 440 -17.82 64.70 -57.39
CA GLU A 440 -18.01 64.46 -58.82
C GLU A 440 -19.26 63.60 -59.11
N GLU A 441 -19.50 62.51 -58.35
CA GLU A 441 -20.69 61.64 -58.54
C GLU A 441 -22.04 62.37 -58.34
N LYS A 442 -22.05 63.50 -57.60
CA LYS A 442 -23.27 64.30 -57.38
C LYS A 442 -23.73 65.13 -58.59
N ASN A 443 -23.02 65.08 -59.71
CA ASN A 443 -23.40 65.75 -60.96
C ASN A 443 -24.03 64.84 -62.02
N GLU A 444 -24.04 63.51 -61.86
CA GLU A 444 -24.58 62.58 -62.88
C GLU A 444 -25.93 61.93 -62.54
N GLU A 445 -26.30 61.75 -61.26
CA GLU A 445 -27.64 61.27 -60.89
C GLU A 445 -28.72 62.38 -60.96
N LYS A 446 -29.01 62.83 -62.18
CA LYS A 446 -30.19 63.64 -62.51
C LYS A 446 -30.96 63.16 -63.75
N SER A 447 -30.89 61.83 -63.95
CA SER A 447 -31.62 60.97 -64.88
C SER A 447 -31.37 59.54 -64.36
N ASP A 448 -32.34 58.63 -64.18
CA ASP A 448 -33.73 58.60 -64.65
C ASP A 448 -34.72 58.07 -63.60
N ASP A 449 -36.00 58.14 -63.95
CA ASP A 449 -37.17 57.85 -63.13
C ASP A 449 -37.78 56.46 -63.41
N LYS A 450 -38.50 55.91 -62.41
CA LYS A 450 -39.59 54.88 -62.46
C LYS A 450 -39.38 53.35 -62.44
N SER A 451 -40.46 52.73 -61.92
CA SER A 451 -40.88 51.31 -61.82
C SER A 451 -40.15 50.41 -60.80
N GLU A 452 -40.78 49.89 -59.73
CA GLU A 452 -41.91 48.91 -59.63
C GLU A 452 -41.48 47.45 -59.96
N ASP A 453 -41.87 46.36 -59.27
CA ASP A 453 -42.58 46.12 -57.99
C ASP A 453 -42.57 44.58 -57.67
N LYS A 454 -42.90 44.17 -56.42
CA LYS A 454 -43.50 42.86 -55.98
C LYS A 454 -42.74 41.50 -55.81
N ASN A 455 -43.14 40.83 -54.71
CA ASN A 455 -43.45 39.38 -54.49
C ASN A 455 -42.32 38.31 -54.37
N ASP A 456 -42.52 37.12 -53.76
CA ASP A 456 -43.28 36.66 -52.55
C ASP A 456 -42.99 35.14 -52.24
N GLU A 457 -43.31 34.66 -51.02
CA GLU A 457 -43.67 33.26 -50.60
C GLU A 457 -42.78 31.96 -50.72
N LYS A 458 -42.90 31.11 -49.65
CA LYS A 458 -43.01 29.60 -49.54
C LYS A 458 -41.79 28.64 -49.74
N THR A 459 -41.75 27.36 -49.30
CA THR A 459 -42.61 26.37 -48.52
C THR A 459 -41.71 25.37 -47.72
N GLU A 460 -42.13 24.64 -46.65
CA GLU A 460 -42.70 23.24 -46.54
C GLU A 460 -42.07 22.12 -47.44
N GLU A 461 -41.91 20.82 -47.10
CA GLU A 461 -42.39 19.95 -45.99
C GLU A 461 -41.57 18.60 -45.86
N THR A 462 -41.38 18.06 -44.63
CA THR A 462 -41.40 16.63 -44.12
C THR A 462 -40.77 15.36 -44.84
N PRO A 463 -40.63 14.17 -44.15
CA PRO A 463 -39.59 13.14 -44.42
C PRO A 463 -40.09 11.69 -44.67
N ALA A 464 -39.20 10.67 -44.72
CA ALA A 464 -39.30 9.37 -43.98
C ALA A 464 -38.28 8.25 -44.39
N GLU A 465 -38.10 7.27 -43.49
CA GLU A 465 -37.51 5.91 -43.65
C GLU A 465 -35.99 5.77 -43.98
N LYS A 466 -35.26 4.74 -43.49
CA LYS A 466 -35.63 3.54 -42.74
C LYS A 466 -34.51 3.05 -41.81
#